data_AF-A0A967RFM7-F1
#
_entry.id   AF-A0A967RFM7-F1
#
_cell.length_a   1.000
_cell.length_b   1.000
_cell.length_c   1.000
_cell.angle_alpha   90.00
_cell.angle_beta   90.00
_cell.angle_gamma   90.00
#
_symmetry.space_group_name_H-M   'P 1'
#
loop_
_entity.id
_entity.type
_entity.pdbx_description
1 polymer ?
#
loop_
_entity_poly.entity_id
_entity_poly.type
_entity_poly.pdbx_seq_one_letter_code
_entity_poly.pdbx_strand_id
1 'polypeptide(L)'
;GPGILANVTFTVVGLGFSDITIGPETILKGWDLDAGPPGGDKYDIINAFDDPDQIQHGFFCNIPPIHDVAVSLVAPSPAAVEQPVPIDVTVVNEGTYDENVNLTVYYDTTVINSSTFTLEKGLSKPFSWSWNTSGVAPGEHTVNATATVL
;
A
#
# COMPACT_ATOMS: atom_id res chain seq x y z
N GLY A 1 -4.04 20.31 32.55
CA GLY A 1 -4.87 19.13 32.20
C GLY A 1 -4.57 18.71 30.77
N PRO A 2 -4.83 17.45 30.37
CA PRO A 2 -4.61 17.03 28.98
C PRO A 2 -5.59 17.79 28.06
N GLY A 3 -5.08 18.38 26.99
CA GLY A 3 -5.86 19.14 26.03
C GLY A 3 -5.04 19.61 24.84
N ILE A 4 -5.72 19.95 23.73
CA ILE A 4 -5.10 20.53 22.55
C ILE A 4 -4.72 21.98 22.87
N LEU A 5 -3.42 22.30 22.81
CA LEU A 5 -2.90 23.63 23.12
C LEU A 5 -2.98 24.61 21.93
N ALA A 6 -2.89 24.10 20.70
CA ALA A 6 -3.04 24.88 19.48
C ALA A 6 -3.45 23.97 18.30
N ASN A 7 -4.23 24.53 17.37
CA ASN A 7 -4.49 23.91 16.06
C ASN A 7 -3.67 24.65 15.01
N VAL A 8 -2.86 23.91 14.25
CA VAL A 8 -2.16 24.43 13.07
C VAL A 8 -2.86 23.88 11.83
N THR A 9 -3.23 24.76 10.90
CA THR A 9 -3.94 24.37 9.68
C THR A 9 -3.12 24.79 8.46
N PHE A 10 -2.97 23.86 7.52
CA PHE A 10 -2.27 24.09 6.26
C PHE A 10 -3.27 24.03 5.10
N THR A 11 -3.09 24.87 4.09
CA THR A 11 -3.84 24.78 2.84
C THR A 11 -3.01 24.03 1.81
N VAL A 12 -3.55 22.93 1.28
CA VAL A 12 -2.91 22.14 0.25
C VAL A 12 -3.00 22.88 -1.09
N VAL A 13 -1.86 23.11 -1.74
CA VAL A 13 -1.77 23.85 -3.03
C VAL A 13 -1.49 22.94 -4.24
N GLY A 14 -1.23 21.65 -4.02
CA GLY A 14 -0.93 20.69 -5.07
C GLY A 14 -0.80 19.26 -4.54
N LEU A 15 -0.57 18.31 -5.47
CA LEU A 15 -0.25 16.92 -5.10
C LEU A 15 1.23 16.78 -4.79
N GLY A 16 1.57 16.02 -3.75
CA GLY A 16 2.96 15.77 -3.40
C GLY A 16 3.15 15.27 -1.97
N PHE A 17 4.39 15.45 -1.54
CA PHE A 17 4.87 15.16 -0.19
C PHE A 17 5.16 16.47 0.52
N SER A 18 4.95 16.52 1.82
CA SER A 18 5.28 17.68 2.65
C SER A 18 5.74 17.20 4.02
N ASP A 19 6.98 17.54 4.38
CA ASP A 19 7.48 17.37 5.73
C ASP A 19 6.86 18.46 6.63
N ILE A 20 6.33 18.04 7.77
CA ILE A 20 5.83 18.95 8.80
C ILE A 20 6.94 19.07 9.84
N THR A 21 7.89 19.96 9.57
CA THR A 21 9.00 20.23 10.48
C THR A 21 8.61 21.36 11.43
N ILE A 22 8.87 21.15 12.71
CA ILE A 22 8.69 22.15 13.76
C ILE A 22 10.07 22.73 14.01
N GLY A 23 10.23 24.04 13.82
CA GLY A 23 11.53 24.69 13.90
C GLY A 23 12.05 24.79 15.34
N PRO A 24 13.38 24.86 15.54
CA PRO A 24 14.01 24.95 16.86
C PRO A 24 13.60 26.20 17.63
N GLU A 25 13.08 27.24 16.96
CA GLU A 25 12.49 28.42 17.58
C GLU A 25 11.15 28.15 18.31
N THR A 26 10.63 26.92 18.22
CA THR A 26 9.35 26.56 18.84
C THR A 26 9.48 26.47 20.35
N ILE A 27 8.72 27.31 21.03
CA ILE A 27 8.69 27.38 22.48
C ILE A 27 7.22 27.36 22.94
N LEU A 28 6.87 26.40 23.78
CA LEU A 28 5.60 26.35 24.48
C LEU A 28 5.76 26.96 25.87
N LYS A 29 5.13 28.11 26.11
CA LYS A 29 5.17 28.79 27.41
C LYS A 29 3.99 28.39 28.28
N GLY A 30 4.28 28.03 29.53
CA GLY A 30 3.32 27.91 30.61
C GLY A 30 3.17 29.22 31.38
N TRP A 31 2.12 29.30 32.18
CA TRP A 31 1.87 30.40 33.11
C TRP A 31 1.74 29.84 34.52
N ASP A 32 2.58 30.31 35.45
CA ASP A 32 2.44 29.98 36.86
C ASP A 32 1.47 30.98 37.51
N LEU A 33 0.38 30.50 38.12
CA LEU A 33 -0.59 31.36 38.81
C LEU A 33 -0.20 31.65 40.26
N ASP A 34 0.74 30.88 40.82
CA ASP A 34 1.15 30.94 42.23
C ASP A 34 2.46 31.72 42.43
N ALA A 35 3.15 32.06 41.34
CA ALA A 35 4.23 33.05 41.36
C ALA A 35 3.62 34.42 41.73
N GLY A 36 3.92 34.89 42.95
CA GLY A 36 3.28 36.04 43.60
C GLY A 36 3.32 37.38 42.84
N PRO A 37 2.80 38.47 43.42
CA PRO A 37 2.74 39.77 42.75
C PRO A 37 4.12 40.24 42.25
N PRO A 38 4.24 40.72 40.98
CA PRO A 38 3.18 41.22 40.11
C PRO A 38 2.75 40.21 39.05
N GLY A 39 2.24 39.05 39.46
CA GLY A 39 1.42 38.19 38.60
C GLY A 39 2.24 37.32 37.66
N GLY A 40 2.45 36.07 38.10
CA GLY A 40 2.74 34.91 37.29
C GLY A 40 3.99 34.96 36.41
N ASP A 41 4.99 34.15 36.76
CA ASP A 41 6.16 33.96 35.92
C ASP A 41 5.83 33.03 34.73
N LYS A 42 6.32 33.39 33.54
CA LYS A 42 6.30 32.50 32.37
C LYS A 42 7.43 31.50 32.50
N TYR A 43 7.15 30.23 32.22
CA TYR A 43 8.18 29.19 32.12
C TYR A 43 8.05 28.42 30.81
N ASP A 44 9.13 27.78 30.40
CA ASP A 44 9.14 26.88 29.25
C ASP A 44 8.59 25.53 29.64
N ILE A 45 7.49 25.13 29.00
CA ILE A 45 6.98 23.76 29.04
C ILE A 45 7.74 22.91 28.02
N ILE A 46 7.95 23.46 26.82
CA ILE A 46 8.79 22.87 25.75
C ILE A 46 9.67 23.98 25.18
N ASN A 47 10.94 23.68 24.95
CA ASN A 47 11.86 24.54 24.21
C ASN A 47 12.64 23.69 23.20
N ALA A 48 12.26 23.75 21.92
CA ALA A 48 12.85 22.94 20.86
C ALA A 48 14.31 23.29 20.55
N PHE A 49 14.80 24.44 21.01
CA PHE A 49 16.20 24.81 20.88
C PHE A 49 17.06 24.10 21.93
N ASP A 50 16.58 24.07 23.16
CA ASP A 50 17.30 23.47 24.30
C ASP A 50 17.15 21.94 24.34
N ASP A 51 15.98 21.42 23.97
CA ASP A 51 15.67 19.99 23.92
C ASP A 51 14.80 19.66 22.68
N PRO A 52 15.44 19.43 21.51
CA PRO A 52 14.74 19.20 20.26
C PRO A 52 13.93 17.89 20.24
N ASP A 53 14.22 16.94 21.14
CA ASP A 53 13.51 15.65 21.19
C ASP A 53 12.11 15.78 21.83
N GLN A 54 11.80 16.93 22.45
CA GLN A 54 10.47 17.22 23.00
C GLN A 54 9.43 17.59 21.93
N ILE A 55 9.86 17.82 20.68
CA ILE A 55 8.97 18.08 19.55
C ILE A 55 9.02 16.94 18.55
N GLN A 56 7.85 16.58 18.01
CA GLN A 56 7.76 15.56 16.96
C GLN A 56 7.48 16.23 15.61
N HIS A 57 8.22 15.80 14.59
CA HIS A 57 7.93 16.14 13.20
C HIS A 57 6.86 15.23 12.62
N GLY A 58 6.16 15.72 11.60
CA GLY A 58 5.16 14.96 10.85
C GLY A 58 5.53 14.82 9.38
N PHE A 59 4.75 14.01 8.68
CA PHE A 59 4.83 13.84 7.23
C PHE A 59 3.41 13.83 6.66
N PHE A 60 3.21 14.51 5.55
CA PHE A 60 1.95 14.56 4.82
C PHE A 60 2.15 14.14 3.37
N CYS A 61 1.30 13.24 2.90
CA CYS A 61 1.24 12.82 1.49
C CYS A 61 -0.22 12.82 1.05
N ASN A 62 -0.51 13.46 -0.08
CA ASN A 62 -1.85 13.44 -0.70
C ASN A 62 -1.85 12.84 -2.10
N ILE A 63 -0.75 12.21 -2.54
CA ILE A 63 -0.70 11.53 -3.83
C ILE A 63 -1.63 10.32 -3.74
N PRO A 64 -2.67 10.23 -4.58
CA PRO A 64 -3.54 9.06 -4.59
C PRO A 64 -2.72 7.80 -4.90
N PRO A 65 -3.03 6.66 -4.27
CA PRO A 65 -2.43 5.39 -4.66
C PRO A 65 -2.75 5.09 -6.13
N ILE A 66 -1.77 4.51 -6.82
CA ILE A 66 -1.96 3.94 -8.16
C ILE A 66 -2.17 2.45 -7.95
N HIS A 67 -3.32 1.96 -8.42
CA HIS A 67 -3.67 0.55 -8.42
C HIS A 67 -3.37 -0.04 -9.79
N ASP A 68 -2.42 -0.97 -9.87
CA ASP A 68 -2.02 -1.58 -11.13
C ASP A 68 -1.51 -3.02 -10.91
N VAL A 69 -2.23 -3.99 -11.45
CA VAL A 69 -1.91 -5.42 -11.33
C VAL A 69 -1.86 -6.03 -12.72
N ALA A 70 -0.65 -6.43 -13.11
CA ALA A 70 -0.39 -7.11 -14.38
C ALA A 70 -0.35 -8.63 -14.18
N VAL A 71 -0.79 -9.37 -15.20
CA VAL A 71 -0.73 -10.83 -15.24
C VAL A 71 -0.10 -11.29 -16.54
N SER A 72 0.83 -12.25 -16.45
CA SER A 72 1.38 -12.96 -17.60
C SER A 72 1.20 -14.46 -17.40
N LEU A 73 0.94 -15.18 -18.49
CA LEU A 73 0.71 -16.62 -18.49
C LEU A 73 1.55 -17.28 -19.58
N VAL A 74 2.14 -18.43 -19.26
CA VAL A 74 2.89 -19.28 -20.17
C VAL A 74 2.33 -20.69 -20.08
N ALA A 75 2.00 -21.26 -21.23
CA ALA A 75 1.56 -22.66 -21.36
C ALA A 75 2.15 -23.27 -22.65
N PRO A 76 2.43 -24.58 -22.69
CA PRO A 76 2.86 -25.26 -23.90
C PRO A 76 1.84 -25.19 -25.03
N SER A 77 2.33 -25.02 -26.26
CA SER A 77 1.55 -25.18 -27.48
C SER A 77 2.43 -25.80 -28.59
N PRO A 78 2.12 -27.01 -29.09
CA PRO A 78 0.99 -27.86 -28.75
C PRO A 78 1.16 -28.60 -27.41
N ALA A 79 0.06 -29.12 -26.85
CA ALA A 79 0.04 -29.96 -25.66
C ALA A 79 -0.51 -31.36 -25.98
N ALA A 80 -0.05 -32.38 -25.25
CA ALA A 80 -0.53 -33.75 -25.43
C ALA A 80 -1.93 -33.95 -24.81
N VAL A 81 -2.79 -34.67 -25.52
CA VAL A 81 -4.14 -35.02 -25.04
C VAL A 81 -4.04 -36.01 -23.87
N GLU A 82 -4.92 -35.88 -22.89
CA GLU A 82 -4.97 -36.68 -21.65
C GLU A 82 -3.71 -36.62 -20.79
N GLN A 83 -2.81 -35.68 -21.06
CA GLN A 83 -1.69 -35.37 -20.19
C GLN A 83 -1.92 -34.05 -19.46
N PRO A 84 -1.47 -33.93 -18.20
CA PRO A 84 -1.51 -32.67 -17.48
C PRO A 84 -0.66 -31.61 -18.20
N VAL A 85 -1.26 -30.45 -18.45
CA VAL A 85 -0.58 -29.33 -19.11
C VAL A 85 -0.06 -28.36 -18.05
N PRO A 86 1.25 -28.11 -17.94
CA PRO A 86 1.79 -27.13 -17.00
C PRO A 86 1.41 -25.71 -17.44
N ILE A 87 1.05 -24.88 -16.48
CA ILE A 87 0.70 -23.47 -16.67
C ILE A 87 1.46 -22.66 -15.62
N ASP A 88 2.31 -21.77 -16.10
CA ASP A 88 3.02 -20.82 -15.25
C ASP A 88 2.39 -19.43 -15.39
N VAL A 89 2.05 -18.82 -14.27
CA VAL A 89 1.46 -17.49 -14.20
C VAL A 89 2.29 -16.61 -13.30
N THR A 90 2.60 -15.39 -13.75
CA THR A 90 3.23 -14.38 -12.90
C THR A 90 2.31 -13.19 -12.78
N VAL A 91 1.97 -12.84 -11.54
CA VAL A 91 1.22 -11.62 -11.21
C VAL A 91 2.19 -10.60 -10.64
N VAL A 92 2.13 -9.36 -11.13
CA VAL A 92 3.00 -8.26 -10.70
C VAL A 92 2.12 -7.11 -10.25
N ASN A 93 2.40 -6.53 -9.09
CA ASN A 93 1.80 -5.27 -8.67
C ASN A 93 2.71 -4.13 -9.11
N GLU A 94 2.36 -3.45 -10.20
CA GLU A 94 3.09 -2.31 -10.76
C GLU A 94 2.64 -0.97 -10.15
N GLY A 95 1.67 -1.02 -9.23
CA GLY A 95 1.11 0.12 -8.52
C GLY A 95 1.96 0.60 -7.34
N THR A 96 1.41 1.56 -6.60
CA THR A 96 2.02 2.16 -5.39
C THR A 96 1.31 1.77 -4.09
N TYR A 97 0.38 0.82 -4.17
CA TYR A 97 -0.44 0.36 -3.06
C TYR A 97 -0.37 -1.17 -2.94
N ASP A 98 -0.50 -1.70 -1.73
CA ASP A 98 -0.51 -3.13 -1.50
C ASP A 98 -1.89 -3.70 -1.83
N GLU A 99 -1.96 -4.68 -2.72
CA GLU A 99 -3.24 -5.12 -3.30
C GLU A 99 -3.69 -6.46 -2.73
N ASN A 100 -5.01 -6.63 -2.59
CA ASN A 100 -5.62 -7.94 -2.49
C ASN A 100 -6.04 -8.39 -3.89
N VAL A 101 -5.37 -9.40 -4.43
CA VAL A 101 -5.59 -9.86 -5.80
C VAL A 101 -6.31 -11.19 -5.80
N ASN A 102 -7.34 -11.30 -6.63
CA ASN A 102 -7.94 -12.57 -7.03
C ASN A 102 -7.47 -12.95 -8.44
N LEU A 103 -6.66 -14.00 -8.54
CA LEU A 103 -6.20 -14.58 -9.80
C LEU A 103 -7.10 -15.77 -10.16
N THR A 104 -7.62 -15.79 -11.38
CA THR A 104 -8.34 -16.95 -11.93
C THR A 104 -7.76 -17.32 -13.30
N VAL A 105 -7.53 -18.62 -13.52
CA VAL A 105 -7.05 -19.17 -14.79
C VAL A 105 -8.12 -20.05 -15.40
N TYR A 106 -8.32 -19.92 -16.70
CA TYR A 106 -9.36 -20.63 -17.44
C TYR A 106 -8.77 -21.35 -18.65
N TYR A 107 -9.42 -22.44 -19.06
CA TYR A 107 -9.42 -22.86 -20.47
C TYR A 107 -10.79 -22.55 -21.06
N ASP A 108 -10.82 -21.90 -22.21
CA ASP A 108 -12.01 -21.36 -22.85
C ASP A 108 -12.86 -20.53 -21.87
N THR A 109 -13.90 -21.15 -21.26
CA THR A 109 -14.78 -20.54 -20.26
C THR A 109 -14.75 -21.25 -18.90
N THR A 110 -13.98 -22.32 -18.75
CA THR A 110 -13.98 -23.17 -17.55
C THR A 110 -12.77 -22.87 -16.69
N VAL A 111 -13.01 -22.68 -15.39
CA VAL A 111 -11.95 -22.43 -14.40
C VAL A 111 -11.05 -23.66 -14.26
N ILE A 112 -9.75 -23.45 -14.39
CA ILE A 112 -8.71 -24.43 -14.04
C ILE A 112 -8.36 -24.28 -12.56
N ASN A 113 -8.05 -23.06 -12.14
CA ASN A 113 -7.67 -22.76 -10.77
C ASN A 113 -7.92 -21.29 -10.43
N SER A 114 -7.98 -20.99 -9.13
CA SER A 114 -8.13 -19.64 -8.61
C SER A 114 -7.38 -19.48 -7.29
N SER A 115 -6.83 -18.29 -7.04
CA SER A 115 -6.17 -17.97 -5.77
C SER A 115 -6.37 -16.51 -5.41
N THR A 116 -6.64 -16.27 -4.12
CA THR A 116 -6.68 -14.92 -3.54
C THR A 116 -5.48 -14.73 -2.62
N PHE A 117 -4.79 -13.59 -2.74
CA PHE A 117 -3.59 -13.30 -1.96
C PHE A 117 -3.32 -11.79 -1.87
N THR A 118 -2.55 -11.40 -0.86
CA THR A 118 -1.95 -10.06 -0.78
C THR A 118 -0.69 -9.99 -1.65
N LEU A 119 -0.51 -8.88 -2.35
CA LEU A 119 0.68 -8.59 -3.15
C LEU A 119 1.14 -7.17 -2.86
N GLU A 120 2.27 -7.05 -2.15
CA GLU A 120 2.85 -5.75 -1.85
C GLU A 120 3.24 -5.00 -3.13
N LYS A 121 3.20 -3.67 -3.08
CA LYS A 121 3.55 -2.80 -4.20
C LYS A 121 4.95 -3.10 -4.74
N GLY A 122 5.08 -3.13 -6.07
CA GLY A 122 6.33 -3.43 -6.76
C GLY A 122 6.79 -4.89 -6.69
N LEU A 123 6.06 -5.78 -6.00
CA LEU A 123 6.41 -7.20 -5.94
C LEU A 123 5.67 -8.03 -6.99
N SER A 124 6.23 -9.21 -7.26
CA SER A 124 5.65 -10.22 -8.14
C SER A 124 5.45 -11.54 -7.41
N LYS A 125 4.43 -12.30 -7.81
CA LYS A 125 4.17 -13.65 -7.31
C LYS A 125 3.98 -14.65 -8.45
N PRO A 126 4.85 -15.68 -8.55
CA PRO A 126 4.68 -16.76 -9.50
C PRO A 126 3.72 -17.84 -8.98
N PHE A 127 3.02 -18.49 -9.90
CA PHE A 127 2.17 -19.64 -9.68
C PHE A 127 2.48 -20.69 -10.73
N SER A 128 2.64 -21.94 -10.30
CA SER A 128 2.77 -23.10 -11.20
C SER A 128 1.61 -24.05 -10.95
N TRP A 129 0.73 -24.17 -11.95
CA TRP A 129 -0.45 -25.00 -11.92
C TRP A 129 -0.43 -26.02 -13.06
N SER A 130 -1.30 -27.02 -12.96
CA SER A 130 -1.48 -28.01 -14.01
C SER A 130 -2.94 -28.12 -14.39
N TRP A 131 -3.21 -27.99 -15.69
CA TRP A 131 -4.52 -28.24 -16.27
C TRP A 131 -4.70 -29.72 -16.58
N ASN A 132 -5.71 -30.34 -15.96
CA ASN A 132 -6.14 -31.69 -16.27
C ASN A 132 -7.01 -31.70 -17.53
N THR A 133 -6.50 -32.30 -18.61
CA THR A 133 -7.17 -32.41 -19.91
C THR A 133 -8.00 -33.69 -20.08
N SER A 134 -8.14 -34.52 -19.02
CA SER A 134 -8.95 -35.73 -19.08
C SER A 134 -10.42 -35.38 -19.38
N GLY A 135 -10.98 -36.01 -20.42
CA GLY A 135 -12.34 -35.75 -20.87
C GLY A 135 -12.54 -34.46 -21.67
N VAL A 136 -11.47 -33.69 -21.92
CA VAL A 136 -11.49 -32.55 -22.84
C VAL A 136 -11.36 -33.08 -24.28
N ALA A 137 -12.26 -32.64 -25.16
CA ALA A 137 -12.25 -33.06 -26.56
C ALA A 137 -10.97 -32.57 -27.26
N PRO A 138 -10.35 -33.35 -28.17
CA PRO A 138 -9.21 -32.86 -28.95
C PRO A 138 -9.59 -31.65 -29.81
N GLY A 139 -8.78 -30.59 -29.77
CA GLY A 139 -9.01 -29.37 -30.53
C GLY A 139 -8.15 -28.19 -30.07
N GLU A 140 -8.43 -27.01 -30.63
CA GLU A 140 -7.86 -25.76 -30.15
C GLU A 140 -8.60 -25.29 -28.89
N HIS A 141 -7.85 -25.02 -27.83
CA HIS A 141 -8.36 -24.45 -26.59
C HIS A 141 -7.55 -23.21 -26.24
N THR A 142 -8.22 -22.18 -25.74
CA THR A 142 -7.57 -20.94 -25.30
C THR A 142 -7.38 -20.96 -23.80
N VAL A 143 -6.13 -20.88 -23.33
CA VAL A 143 -5.83 -20.71 -21.90
C VAL A 143 -5.62 -19.22 -21.63
N ASN A 144 -6.32 -18.69 -20.62
CA ASN A 144 -6.18 -17.29 -20.20
C ASN A 144 -6.13 -17.16 -18.68
N ALA A 145 -5.66 -16.00 -18.22
CA ALA A 145 -5.60 -15.65 -16.81
C ALA A 145 -6.17 -14.24 -16.61
N THR A 146 -6.91 -14.05 -15.52
CA THR A 146 -7.45 -12.75 -15.11
C THR A 146 -7.07 -12.47 -13.67
N ALA A 147 -6.50 -11.30 -13.42
CA ALA A 147 -6.25 -10.79 -12.08
C ALA A 147 -7.18 -9.61 -11.82
N THR A 148 -7.85 -9.61 -10.67
CA THR A 148 -8.72 -8.51 -10.23
C THR A 148 -8.32 -8.05 -8.83
N VAL A 149 -8.21 -6.74 -8.65
CA VAL A 149 -8.10 -6.12 -7.32
C VAL A 149 -9.45 -6.22 -6.60
N LEU A 150 -9.44 -6.57 -5.31
CA LEU A 150 -10.61 -6.76 -4.45
C LEU A 150 -10.94 -5.55 -3.57
#